data_AF-A0A8H3DQL1-F1
#
_entry.id   AF-A0A8H3DQL1-F1
#
_cell.length_a   1.000
_cell.length_b   1.000
_cell.length_c   1.000
_cell.angle_alpha   90.00
_cell.angle_beta   90.00
_cell.angle_gamma   90.00
#
_symmetry.space_group_name_H-M   'P 1'
#
loop_
_entity.id
_entity.type
_entity.pdbx_description
1 polymer ?
#
loop_
_entity_poly.entity_id
_entity_poly.type
_entity_poly.pdbx_seq_one_letter_code
_entity_poly.pdbx_strand_id
1 'polypeptide(L)'
;MKTAVLLAVAGSALGRTITVSNACPFTVWPAIFTDLNAGASVPSIENGWEAPAYSKRSFTVPDDWRAGRIWGRTQCDFSTNPGIKSCLTGGCSGGLVCDSKTGVGLAPVTFAEFTFGADGQDYTDGKFILICGRDWF
;
A
#
# COMPACT_ATOMS: atom_id res chain seq x y z
N MET A 1 24.09 -44.34 1.27
CA MET A 1 24.05 -42.87 1.39
C MET A 1 22.61 -42.48 1.68
N LYS A 2 22.33 -41.91 2.87
CA LYS A 2 20.97 -41.60 3.32
C LYS A 2 20.52 -40.27 2.70
N THR A 3 19.52 -40.31 1.84
CA THR A 3 18.87 -39.13 1.28
C THR A 3 18.05 -38.46 2.39
N ALA A 4 18.49 -37.28 2.83
CA ALA A 4 17.70 -36.43 3.72
C ALA A 4 16.68 -35.67 2.87
N VAL A 5 15.39 -35.91 3.10
CA VAL A 5 14.31 -35.11 2.53
C VAL A 5 14.09 -33.92 3.46
N LEU A 6 14.44 -32.73 3.00
CA LEU A 6 14.10 -31.47 3.66
C LEU A 6 12.61 -31.20 3.42
N LEU A 7 11.76 -31.44 4.42
CA LEU A 7 10.42 -30.87 4.45
C LEU A 7 10.55 -29.37 4.72
N ALA A 8 10.38 -28.55 3.68
CA ALA A 8 10.12 -27.14 3.85
C ALA A 8 8.72 -26.98 4.44
N VAL A 9 8.63 -26.68 5.74
CA VAL A 9 7.39 -26.19 6.33
C VAL A 9 7.18 -24.78 5.78
N ALA A 10 6.27 -24.65 4.81
CA ALA A 10 5.77 -23.34 4.40
C ALA A 10 5.00 -22.76 5.60
N GLY A 11 5.64 -21.85 6.34
CA GLY A 11 4.95 -21.09 7.37
C GLY A 11 3.82 -20.31 6.71
N SER A 12 2.59 -20.48 7.19
CA SER A 12 1.49 -19.59 6.84
C SER A 12 1.87 -18.20 7.31
N ALA A 13 2.10 -17.27 6.38
CA ALA A 13 2.21 -15.87 6.71
C ALA A 13 0.87 -15.44 7.32
N LEU A 14 0.86 -15.24 8.64
CA LEU A 14 -0.24 -14.61 9.35
C LEU A 14 -0.32 -13.16 8.82
N GLY A 15 -1.46 -12.80 8.24
CA GLY A 15 -1.65 -11.50 7.61
C GLY A 15 -3.13 -11.20 7.44
N ARG A 16 -3.44 -9.90 7.35
CA ARG A 16 -4.81 -9.37 7.22
C ARG A 16 -5.06 -8.87 5.80
N THR A 17 -6.32 -8.85 5.39
CA THR A 17 -6.70 -8.24 4.10
C THR A 17 -7.01 -6.76 4.29
N ILE A 18 -6.33 -5.91 3.51
CA ILE A 18 -6.72 -4.52 3.31
C ILE A 18 -7.43 -4.41 1.96
N THR A 19 -8.52 -3.67 1.91
CA THR A 19 -9.23 -3.36 0.66
C THR A 19 -9.24 -1.87 0.43
N VAL A 20 -8.58 -1.42 -0.63
CA VAL A 20 -8.60 -0.03 -1.07
C VAL A 20 -9.69 0.15 -2.12
N SER A 21 -10.57 1.13 -1.94
CA SER A 21 -11.62 1.48 -2.87
C SER A 21 -11.56 2.94 -3.30
N ASN A 22 -11.56 3.12 -4.61
CA ASN A 22 -11.80 4.41 -5.21
C ASN A 22 -13.31 4.64 -5.25
N ALA A 23 -13.84 5.47 -4.35
CA ALA A 23 -15.25 5.87 -4.38
C ALA A 23 -15.52 7.12 -5.23
N CYS A 24 -14.51 7.65 -5.93
CA CYS A 24 -14.65 8.80 -6.80
C CYS A 24 -15.20 8.45 -8.19
N PRO A 25 -15.87 9.41 -8.85
CA PRO A 25 -16.31 9.31 -10.25
C PRO A 25 -15.16 9.48 -11.27
N PHE A 26 -13.90 9.43 -10.83
CA PHE A 26 -12.71 9.61 -11.66
C PHE A 26 -11.59 8.68 -11.21
N THR A 27 -10.61 8.45 -12.08
CA THR A 27 -9.43 7.64 -11.78
C THR A 27 -8.56 8.32 -10.72
N VAL A 28 -8.11 7.53 -9.74
CA VAL A 28 -7.09 7.90 -8.76
C VAL A 28 -5.93 6.92 -8.86
N TRP A 29 -4.78 7.30 -8.31
CA TRP A 29 -3.62 6.43 -8.26
C TRP A 29 -3.21 6.20 -6.82
N PRO A 30 -3.74 5.15 -6.14
CA PRO A 30 -3.30 4.82 -4.81
C PRO A 30 -1.80 4.52 -4.79
N ALA A 31 -1.18 4.77 -3.64
CA ALA A 31 0.22 4.51 -3.39
C ALA A 31 0.42 4.00 -1.96
N ILE A 32 1.47 3.21 -1.80
CA ILE A 32 1.85 2.59 -0.54
C ILE A 32 3.31 2.89 -0.27
N PHE A 33 3.61 3.20 0.99
CA PHE A 33 4.97 3.35 1.48
C PHE A 33 5.11 2.59 2.80
N THR A 34 6.24 1.93 3.00
CA THR A 34 6.60 1.29 4.26
C THR A 34 7.95 1.86 4.69
N ASP A 35 8.02 2.43 5.90
CA ASP A 35 9.31 2.82 6.46
C ASP A 35 10.07 1.58 6.92
N LEU A 36 11.02 1.13 6.08
CA LEU A 36 11.81 -0.06 6.32
C LEU A 36 12.76 0.05 7.53
N ASN A 37 12.91 1.24 8.13
CA ASN A 37 13.64 1.40 9.39
C ASN A 37 12.79 0.94 10.60
N ALA A 38 11.46 0.92 10.48
CA ALA A 38 10.55 0.49 11.53
C ALA A 38 10.24 -1.02 11.47
N GLY A 39 10.42 -1.67 10.32
CA GLY A 39 10.19 -3.10 10.13
C GLY A 39 10.47 -3.52 8.69
N ALA A 40 10.69 -4.82 8.47
CA ALA A 40 11.01 -5.34 7.13
C ALA A 40 9.79 -5.89 6.37
N SER A 41 8.67 -6.11 7.08
CA SER A 41 7.47 -6.71 6.51
C SER A 41 6.73 -5.71 5.64
N VAL A 42 6.33 -6.14 4.44
CA VAL A 42 5.67 -5.29 3.43
C VAL A 42 4.40 -5.97 2.87
N PRO A 43 3.38 -5.20 2.46
CA PRO A 43 2.20 -5.72 1.78
C PRO A 43 2.51 -6.51 0.50
N SER A 44 1.63 -7.45 0.12
CA SER A 44 1.77 -8.27 -1.08
C SER A 44 1.24 -7.57 -2.35
N ILE A 45 1.61 -6.31 -2.54
CA ILE A 45 1.16 -5.45 -3.66
C ILE A 45 2.26 -4.45 -4.03
N GLU A 46 2.24 -3.95 -5.27
CA GLU A 46 3.12 -2.86 -5.69
C GLU A 46 2.83 -1.55 -4.94
N ASN A 47 3.86 -0.70 -4.81
CA ASN A 47 3.78 0.59 -4.09
C ASN A 47 2.93 1.67 -4.80
N GLY A 48 2.23 1.32 -5.88
CA GLY A 48 1.26 2.19 -6.52
C GLY A 48 0.64 1.59 -7.76
N TRP A 49 -0.62 1.92 -8.00
CA TRP A 49 -1.39 1.42 -9.13
C TRP A 49 -2.42 2.44 -9.60
N GLU A 50 -3.02 2.17 -10.76
CA GLU A 50 -4.17 2.92 -11.25
C GLU A 50 -5.47 2.29 -10.75
N ALA A 51 -6.33 3.10 -10.16
CA ALA A 51 -7.65 2.70 -9.68
C ALA A 51 -8.73 3.47 -10.45
N PRO A 52 -9.38 2.85 -11.45
CA PRO A 52 -10.51 3.46 -12.15
C PRO A 52 -11.64 3.88 -11.20
N ALA A 53 -12.53 4.74 -11.67
CA ALA A 53 -13.71 5.16 -10.91
C ALA A 53 -14.47 3.96 -10.33
N TYR A 54 -14.88 4.03 -9.06
CA TYR A 54 -15.64 2.99 -8.35
C TYR A 54 -14.97 1.62 -8.26
N SER A 55 -13.66 1.54 -8.51
CA SER A 55 -12.90 0.29 -8.38
C SER A 55 -12.52 -0.02 -6.93
N LYS A 56 -12.19 -1.29 -6.70
CA LYS A 56 -11.65 -1.77 -5.43
C LYS A 56 -10.52 -2.76 -5.69
N ARG A 57 -9.55 -2.79 -4.79
CA ARG A 57 -8.42 -3.72 -4.83
C ARG A 57 -8.10 -4.19 -3.42
N SER A 58 -8.02 -5.51 -3.24
CA SER A 58 -7.69 -6.15 -1.97
C SER A 58 -6.33 -6.81 -2.05
N PHE A 59 -5.58 -6.77 -0.95
CA PHE A 59 -4.26 -7.41 -0.84
C PHE A 59 -3.95 -7.79 0.61
N THR A 60 -3.04 -8.74 0.78
CA THR A 60 -2.61 -9.21 2.09
C THR A 60 -1.53 -8.29 2.65
N VAL A 61 -1.60 -8.07 3.95
CA VAL A 61 -0.64 -7.28 4.72
C VAL A 61 -0.15 -8.12 5.90
N PRO A 62 1.17 -8.23 6.11
CA PRO A 62 1.72 -8.95 7.27
C PRO A 62 1.22 -8.39 8.60
N ASP A 63 1.02 -9.24 9.60
CA ASP A 63 0.57 -8.84 10.94
C ASP A 63 1.58 -7.99 11.72
N ASP A 64 2.82 -7.95 11.27
CA ASP A 64 3.90 -7.11 11.78
C ASP A 64 4.26 -5.98 10.81
N TRP A 65 3.34 -5.57 9.91
CA TRP A 65 3.54 -4.39 9.08
C TRP A 65 3.52 -3.11 9.92
N ARG A 66 4.68 -2.45 10.02
CA ARG A 66 4.88 -1.24 10.84
C ARG A 66 5.17 -0.03 9.97
N ALA A 67 4.73 1.14 10.42
CA ALA A 67 4.93 2.42 9.72
C ALA A 67 4.50 2.37 8.24
N GLY A 68 3.39 1.70 7.98
CA GLY A 68 2.75 1.64 6.68
C GLY A 68 1.95 2.90 6.41
N ARG A 69 2.00 3.41 5.18
CA ARG A 69 1.20 4.54 4.73
C ARG A 69 0.52 4.20 3.42
N ILE A 70 -0.77 4.50 3.33
CA ILE A 70 -1.55 4.42 2.10
C ILE A 70 -2.18 5.78 1.86
N TRP A 71 -2.13 6.25 0.62
CA TRP A 71 -2.79 7.48 0.21
C TRP A 71 -3.23 7.35 -1.24
N GLY A 72 -4.05 8.28 -1.71
CA GLY A 72 -4.31 8.39 -3.13
C GLY A 72 -3.74 9.65 -3.74
N ARG A 73 -3.47 9.54 -5.04
CA ARG A 73 -2.92 10.58 -5.90
C ARG A 73 -3.94 10.95 -6.95
N THR A 74 -3.97 12.21 -7.35
CA THR A 74 -4.94 12.71 -8.34
C THR A 74 -4.25 13.40 -9.49
N GLN A 75 -4.92 13.37 -10.65
CA GLN A 75 -4.46 14.00 -11.89
C GLN A 75 -3.00 13.62 -12.23
N CYS A 76 -2.72 12.33 -12.30
CA CYS A 76 -1.39 11.84 -12.60
C CYS A 76 -1.16 11.69 -14.10
N ASP A 77 0.01 12.12 -14.55
CA ASP A 77 0.59 11.84 -15.86
C ASP A 77 2.04 11.35 -15.67
N PHE A 78 2.27 10.08 -15.98
CA PHE A 78 3.58 9.44 -15.86
C PHE A 78 4.36 9.41 -17.18
N SER A 79 3.81 9.95 -18.28
CA SER A 79 4.43 9.90 -19.60
C SER A 79 5.61 10.88 -19.76
N THR A 80 5.60 11.96 -18.98
CA THR A 80 6.55 13.09 -19.14
C THR A 80 7.63 13.14 -18.05
N ASN A 81 7.35 12.61 -16.86
CA ASN A 81 8.28 12.57 -15.72
C ASN A 81 7.82 11.49 -14.74
N PRO A 82 8.65 10.52 -14.32
CA PRO A 82 8.32 9.55 -13.26
C PRO A 82 8.67 10.06 -11.85
N GLY A 83 8.76 11.37 -11.65
CA GLY A 83 9.10 11.99 -10.37
C GLY A 83 7.90 12.45 -9.55
N ILE A 84 8.14 13.12 -8.42
CA ILE A 84 7.10 13.61 -7.51
C ILE A 84 6.05 14.51 -8.21
N LYS A 85 6.43 15.19 -9.30
CA LYS A 85 5.55 16.10 -10.05
C LYS A 85 4.65 15.41 -11.09
N SER A 86 4.66 14.07 -11.17
CA SER A 86 3.75 13.35 -12.07
C SER A 86 2.29 13.55 -11.70
N CYS A 87 1.97 13.85 -10.45
CA CYS A 87 0.60 14.01 -9.96
C CYS A 87 0.39 15.41 -9.39
N LEU A 88 -0.81 15.96 -9.55
CA LEU A 88 -1.15 17.25 -8.94
C LEU A 88 -1.12 17.17 -7.41
N THR A 89 -1.58 16.05 -6.84
CA THR A 89 -1.57 15.80 -5.38
C THR A 89 -0.98 14.43 -5.06
N GLY A 90 -0.29 14.34 -3.92
CA GLY A 90 0.23 13.08 -3.37
C GLY A 90 1.33 12.41 -4.21
N GLY A 91 1.93 13.10 -5.18
CA GLY A 91 2.98 12.51 -6.02
C GLY A 91 4.16 11.97 -5.20
N CYS A 92 4.85 10.98 -5.75
CA CYS A 92 5.97 10.27 -5.12
C CYS A 92 7.11 10.08 -6.12
N SER A 93 8.33 9.90 -5.62
CA SER A 93 9.44 9.42 -6.44
C SER A 93 9.17 8.00 -6.94
N GLY A 94 9.44 7.70 -8.21
CA GLY A 94 9.23 6.38 -8.82
C GLY A 94 8.09 6.32 -9.84
N GLY A 95 7.22 7.34 -9.86
CA GLY A 95 6.16 7.47 -10.86
C GLY A 95 4.95 6.64 -10.47
N LEU A 96 4.45 5.79 -11.36
CA LEU A 96 3.26 4.98 -11.08
C LEU A 96 3.47 4.08 -9.85
N VAL A 97 4.62 3.40 -9.78
CA VAL A 97 5.02 2.57 -8.64
C VAL A 97 6.04 3.36 -7.83
N CYS A 98 5.67 3.77 -6.61
CA CYS A 98 6.55 4.58 -5.78
C CYS A 98 7.81 3.80 -5.35
N ASP A 99 8.94 4.51 -5.30
CA ASP A 99 10.21 3.97 -4.81
C ASP A 99 10.06 3.51 -3.35
N SER A 100 10.55 2.31 -3.04
CA SER A 100 10.33 1.69 -1.73
C SER A 100 11.08 2.37 -0.58
N LYS A 101 12.05 3.23 -0.87
CA LYS A 101 12.89 3.90 0.15
C LYS A 101 12.62 5.40 0.23
N THR A 102 12.34 6.02 -0.91
CA THR A 102 12.24 7.48 -1.07
C THR A 102 10.88 7.94 -1.60
N GLY A 103 9.99 7.03 -1.94
CA GLY A 103 8.69 7.29 -2.55
C GLY A 103 7.59 7.69 -1.57
N VAL A 104 7.91 8.40 -0.48
CA VAL A 104 6.91 8.95 0.43
C VAL A 104 6.09 10.01 -0.31
N GLY A 105 4.77 10.01 -0.13
CA GLY A 105 3.89 11.01 -0.74
C GLY A 105 4.24 12.44 -0.30
N LEU A 106 4.25 13.39 -1.26
CA LEU A 106 4.48 14.81 -0.96
C LEU A 106 3.15 15.56 -0.77
N ALA A 107 3.17 16.54 0.14
CA ALA A 107 2.03 17.40 0.40
C ALA A 107 1.57 18.20 -0.85
N PRO A 108 0.26 18.49 -1.00
CA PRO A 108 -0.83 18.11 -0.09
C PRO A 108 -1.22 16.63 -0.25
N VAL A 109 -1.29 15.91 0.87
CA VAL A 109 -1.61 14.47 0.92
C VAL A 109 -2.24 14.14 2.27
N THR A 110 -3.21 13.22 2.26
CA THR A 110 -3.75 12.61 3.48
C THR A 110 -3.31 11.16 3.51
N PHE A 111 -2.71 10.73 4.62
CA PHE A 111 -2.23 9.37 4.79
C PHE A 111 -3.15 8.58 5.71
N ALA A 112 -3.57 7.40 5.28
CA ALA A 112 -3.98 6.33 6.18
C ALA A 112 -2.71 5.64 6.70
N GLU A 113 -2.45 5.76 8.00
CA GLU A 113 -1.24 5.22 8.64
C GLU A 113 -1.55 3.93 9.40
N PHE A 114 -0.69 2.93 9.24
CA PHE A 114 -0.85 1.59 9.79
C PHE A 114 0.38 1.20 10.58
N THR A 115 0.15 0.64 11.77
CA THR A 115 1.17 -0.08 12.54
C THR A 115 0.49 -1.26 13.19
N PHE A 116 0.84 -2.46 12.73
CA PHE A 116 0.38 -3.71 13.30
C PHE A 116 1.46 -4.32 14.19
N GLY A 117 1.02 -5.00 15.24
CA GLY A 117 1.86 -5.78 16.16
C GLY A 117 1.51 -7.26 16.06
N ALA A 118 2.49 -8.12 16.32
CA ALA A 118 2.36 -9.57 16.29
C ALA A 118 1.50 -10.14 17.45
N ASP A 119 0.94 -9.27 18.29
CA ASP A 119 0.40 -9.59 19.61
C ASP A 119 -0.99 -10.27 19.56
N GLY A 120 -1.42 -10.75 18.39
CA GLY A 120 -2.57 -11.64 18.22
C GLY A 120 -3.95 -11.04 18.50
N GLN A 121 -4.04 -9.76 18.86
CA GLN A 121 -5.30 -9.08 19.13
C GLN A 121 -5.65 -8.18 17.94
N ASP A 122 -6.39 -8.72 16.98
CA ASP A 122 -7.41 -8.00 16.19
C ASP A 122 -7.84 -8.91 15.05
N TYR A 123 -8.82 -9.78 15.34
CA TYR A 123 -9.53 -10.59 14.36
C TYR A 123 -10.73 -9.82 13.84
N THR A 124 -10.51 -8.84 12.97
CA THR A 124 -11.54 -8.37 12.04
C THR A 124 -10.89 -8.23 10.66
N ASP A 125 -11.27 -9.13 9.76
CA ASP A 125 -10.90 -9.10 8.35
C ASP A 125 -11.64 -7.92 7.69
N GLY A 126 -10.89 -7.04 7.03
CA GLY A 126 -11.43 -5.91 6.27
C GLY A 126 -11.19 -4.53 6.88
N LYS A 127 -9.94 -4.04 6.85
CA LYS A 127 -9.70 -2.59 6.89
C LYS A 127 -9.94 -2.05 5.47
N PHE A 128 -11.04 -1.33 5.31
CA PHE A 128 -11.43 -0.72 4.03
C PHE A 128 -10.89 0.70 3.97
N ILE A 129 -10.26 1.05 2.85
CA ILE A 129 -9.74 2.40 2.60
C ILE A 129 -10.53 3.06 1.50
N LEU A 130 -11.29 4.10 1.84
CA LEU A 130 -11.97 4.95 0.89
C LEU A 130 -11.06 6.08 0.45
N ILE A 131 -10.92 6.21 -0.87
CA ILE A 131 -10.12 7.24 -1.50
C ILE A 131 -11.08 8.16 -2.25
N CYS A 132 -11.86 9.00 -1.53
CA CYS A 132 -12.62 10.09 -2.16
C CYS A 132 -13.12 11.23 -1.24
N GLY A 133 -13.06 12.47 -1.75
CA GLY A 133 -13.74 13.63 -1.15
C GLY A 133 -13.08 14.14 0.14
N ARG A 134 -13.79 14.03 1.27
CA ARG A 134 -13.30 14.41 2.62
C ARG A 134 -12.70 13.24 3.40
N ASP A 135 -12.94 12.02 2.93
CA ASP A 135 -12.61 10.79 3.64
C ASP A 135 -11.56 10.04 2.81
N TRP A 136 -10.29 10.26 3.14
CA TRP A 136 -9.14 9.53 2.62
C TRP A 136 -8.74 8.42 3.60
N PHE A 137 -9.65 7.50 3.94
CA PHE A 137 -9.38 6.49 4.98
C PHE A 137 -10.13 5.19 4.82
#